data_AF-A0A845FL74-F1
#
_entry.id   AF-A0A845FL74-F1
#
_cell.length_a   1.000
_cell.length_b   1.000
_cell.length_c   1.000
_cell.angle_alpha   90.00
_cell.angle_beta   90.00
_cell.angle_gamma   90.00
#
_symmetry.space_group_name_H-M   'P 1'
#
loop_
_entity.id
_entity.type
_entity.pdbx_description
1 polymer ?
#
loop_
_entity_poly.entity_id
_entity_poly.type
_entity_poly.pdbx_seq_one_letter_code
_entity_poly.pdbx_strand_id
1 'polypeptide(L)'
;MQQGIMQQGVDLMLYGMGTVFVFLTLLVIATAIMSSLVQRFLPEAPPVIPAPRPAAAPAGVTDPKLIAVIKAAVDQHRAKNK
;
A
#
# COMPACT_ATOMS: atom_id res chain seq x y z
N MET A 1 -16.49 51.98 -29.04
CA MET A 1 -17.64 51.09 -28.80
C MET A 1 -17.28 49.59 -28.87
N GLN A 2 -16.01 49.17 -28.71
CA GLN A 2 -15.60 47.75 -28.72
C GLN A 2 -15.49 47.09 -27.33
N GLN A 3 -15.64 47.85 -26.23
CA GLN A 3 -15.46 47.30 -24.87
C GLN A 3 -16.55 46.29 -24.47
N GLY A 4 -17.69 46.24 -25.18
CA GLY A 4 -18.81 45.36 -24.82
C GLY A 4 -18.56 43.86 -25.01
N ILE A 5 -17.91 43.45 -26.11
CA ILE A 5 -17.84 42.03 -26.48
C ILE A 5 -16.78 41.26 -25.67
N MET A 6 -15.61 41.86 -25.48
CA MET A 6 -14.56 41.23 -24.66
C MET A 6 -15.01 41.10 -23.20
N GLN A 7 -15.70 42.12 -22.68
CA GLN A 7 -16.20 42.11 -21.31
C GLN A 7 -17.37 41.12 -21.13
N GLN A 8 -18.29 41.02 -22.11
CA GLN A 8 -19.29 39.95 -22.12
C GLN A 8 -18.69 38.55 -22.22
N GLY A 9 -17.61 38.37 -22.98
CA GLY A 9 -16.92 37.08 -23.07
C GLY A 9 -16.31 36.67 -21.73
N VAL A 10 -15.69 37.61 -21.02
CA VAL A 10 -15.15 37.39 -19.67
C VAL A 10 -16.26 37.11 -18.66
N ASP A 11 -17.35 37.87 -18.69
CA ASP A 11 -18.51 37.62 -17.83
C ASP A 11 -19.09 36.22 -18.08
N LEU A 12 -19.27 35.84 -19.35
CA LEU A 12 -19.76 34.51 -19.72
C LEU A 12 -18.83 33.39 -19.26
N MET A 13 -17.51 33.57 -19.39
CA MET A 13 -16.53 32.63 -18.87
C MET A 13 -16.60 32.53 -17.34
N LEU A 14 -16.72 33.66 -16.64
CA LEU A 14 -16.80 33.67 -15.18
C LEU A 14 -18.06 32.94 -14.68
N TYR A 15 -19.22 33.21 -15.28
CA TYR A 15 -20.47 32.54 -14.93
C TYR A 15 -20.46 31.07 -15.36
N GLY A 16 -20.05 30.75 -16.58
CA GLY A 16 -20.04 29.39 -17.10
C GLY A 16 -19.05 28.50 -16.37
N MET A 17 -17.79 28.93 -16.26
CA MET A 17 -16.74 28.16 -15.60
C MET A 17 -16.90 28.16 -14.08
N GLY A 18 -17.38 29.25 -13.49
CA GLY A 18 -17.67 29.34 -12.05
C GLY A 18 -18.81 28.42 -11.61
N THR A 19 -19.92 28.37 -12.35
CA THR A 19 -21.03 27.46 -12.03
C THR A 19 -20.63 26.00 -12.15
N VAL A 20 -19.87 25.64 -13.19
CA VAL A 20 -19.30 24.29 -13.34
C VAL A 20 -18.37 23.96 -12.18
N PHE A 21 -17.48 24.87 -11.80
CA PHE A 21 -16.57 24.66 -10.66
C PHE A 21 -17.33 24.42 -9.35
N VAL A 22 -18.35 25.24 -9.06
CA VAL A 22 -19.22 25.07 -7.89
C VAL A 22 -19.95 23.74 -7.94
N PHE A 23 -20.51 23.38 -9.09
CA PHE A 23 -21.21 22.11 -9.27
C PHE A 23 -20.30 20.90 -9.05
N LEU A 24 -19.10 20.90 -9.63
CA LEU A 24 -18.11 19.85 -9.43
C LEU A 24 -17.65 19.80 -7.96
N THR A 25 -17.43 20.94 -7.32
CA THR A 25 -17.08 21.01 -5.89
C THR A 25 -18.18 20.39 -5.03
N LEU A 26 -19.44 20.70 -5.30
CA LEU A 26 -20.58 20.09 -4.62
C LEU A 26 -20.64 18.58 -4.86
N LEU A 27 -20.38 18.11 -6.08
CA LEU A 27 -20.30 16.68 -6.37
C LEU A 27 -19.18 16.00 -5.59
N VAL A 28 -17.99 16.59 -5.52
CA VAL A 28 -16.86 16.05 -4.75
C VAL A 28 -17.20 15.98 -3.26
N ILE A 29 -17.85 16.99 -2.70
CA ILE A 29 -18.31 16.96 -1.31
C ILE A 29 -19.34 15.84 -1.12
N ALA A 30 -20.30 15.71 -2.03
CA ALA A 30 -21.32 14.66 -1.97
C ALA A 30 -20.69 13.26 -2.01
N THR A 31 -19.73 13.02 -2.91
CA THR A 31 -19.03 11.73 -2.98
C THR A 31 -18.14 11.49 -1.78
N ALA A 32 -17.52 12.53 -1.20
CA ALA A 32 -16.76 12.41 0.05
C ALA A 32 -17.68 12.04 1.23
N ILE A 33 -18.87 12.63 1.32
CA ILE A 33 -19.88 12.26 2.31
C ILE A 33 -20.29 10.79 2.09
N MET A 34 -20.61 10.39 0.86
CA MET A 34 -20.92 8.98 0.58
C MET A 34 -19.77 8.06 1.00
N SER A 35 -18.53 8.39 0.68
CA SER A 35 -17.35 7.60 1.07
C SER A 35 -17.23 7.48 2.59
N SER A 36 -17.43 8.57 3.32
CA SER A 36 -17.40 8.59 4.79
C SER A 36 -18.54 7.77 5.40
N LEU A 37 -19.76 7.88 4.85
CA LEU A 37 -20.90 7.09 5.27
C LEU A 37 -20.64 5.59 5.04
N VAL A 38 -20.11 5.23 3.87
CA VAL A 38 -19.77 3.84 3.56
C VAL A 38 -18.73 3.32 4.55
N GLN A 39 -17.63 4.02 4.79
CA GLN A 39 -16.61 3.58 5.76
C GLN A 39 -17.17 3.42 7.19
N ARG A 40 -18.15 4.25 7.57
CA ARG A 40 -18.74 4.25 8.91
C ARG A 40 -19.83 3.18 9.10
N PHE A 41 -20.67 2.95 8.10
CA PHE A 41 -21.81 2.04 8.17
C PHE A 41 -21.52 0.65 7.56
N LEU A 42 -20.55 0.57 6.66
CA LEU A 42 -20.04 -0.65 6.04
C LEU A 42 -18.52 -0.71 6.28
N PRO A 43 -18.08 -0.98 7.53
CA PRO A 43 -16.65 -1.13 7.79
C PRO A 43 -16.13 -2.25 6.89
N GLU A 44 -15.25 -1.91 5.95
CA GLU A 44 -14.57 -2.90 5.15
C GLU A 44 -13.73 -3.75 6.11
N ALA A 45 -13.93 -5.08 6.07
CA ALA A 45 -13.13 -5.98 6.88
C ALA A 45 -11.65 -5.67 6.60
N PRO A 46 -10.82 -5.49 7.65
CA PRO A 46 -9.43 -5.13 7.44
C PRO A 46 -8.81 -6.13 6.47
N PRO A 47 -8.01 -5.66 5.49
CA PRO A 47 -7.34 -6.57 4.58
C PRO A 47 -6.61 -7.60 5.44
N VAL A 48 -6.91 -8.87 5.22
CA VAL A 48 -6.28 -9.97 5.97
C VAL A 48 -4.80 -9.89 5.62
N ILE A 49 -4.03 -9.20 6.46
CA ILE A 49 -2.58 -9.20 6.38
C ILE A 49 -2.20 -10.65 6.63
N PRO A 50 -1.66 -11.39 5.65
CA PRO A 50 -1.24 -12.75 5.90
C PRO A 50 -0.25 -12.69 7.05
N ALA A 51 -0.59 -13.40 8.15
CA ALA A 51 0.29 -13.47 9.31
C ALA A 51 1.70 -13.81 8.82
N PRO A 52 2.76 -13.20 9.39
CA PRO A 52 4.12 -13.55 9.06
C PRO A 52 4.25 -15.08 9.15
N ARG A 53 4.42 -15.74 8.00
CA ARG A 53 4.65 -17.18 7.97
C ARG A 53 5.86 -17.42 8.87
N PRO A 54 5.78 -18.27 9.90
CA PRO A 54 6.94 -18.62 10.69
C PRO A 54 8.02 -19.03 9.71
N ALA A 55 9.16 -18.32 9.74
CA ALA A 55 10.31 -18.73 8.95
C ALA A 55 10.55 -20.20 9.27
N ALA A 56 10.50 -21.05 8.24
CA ALA A 56 10.81 -22.46 8.42
C ALA A 56 12.17 -22.52 9.11
N ALA A 57 12.23 -23.17 10.27
CA ALA A 57 13.51 -23.42 10.93
C ALA A 57 14.46 -24.00 9.88
N PRO A 58 15.74 -23.57 9.81
CA PRO A 58 16.68 -24.20 8.91
C PRO A 58 16.59 -25.69 9.18
N ALA A 59 16.46 -26.49 8.11
CA ALA A 59 16.52 -27.94 8.20
C ALA A 59 17.93 -28.33 8.64
N GLY A 60 18.19 -28.15 9.94
CA GLY A 60 19.41 -28.55 10.60
C GLY A 60 19.49 -30.06 10.51
N VAL A 61 20.69 -30.55 10.26
CA VAL A 61 20.99 -31.97 10.34
C VAL A 61 20.72 -32.40 11.79
N THR A 62 19.53 -32.95 12.05
CA THR A 62 19.09 -33.42 13.37
C THR A 62 19.48 -34.87 13.64
N ASP A 63 20.01 -35.57 12.63
CA ASP A 63 20.49 -36.93 12.78
C ASP A 63 21.76 -36.96 13.67
N PRO A 64 21.68 -37.54 14.89
CA PRO A 64 22.81 -37.63 15.80
C PRO A 64 24.02 -38.36 15.19
N LYS A 65 23.77 -39.30 14.27
CA LYS A 65 24.83 -40.04 13.58
C LYS A 65 25.61 -39.13 12.63
N LEU A 66 24.92 -38.29 11.86
CA LEU A 66 25.57 -37.35 10.95
C LEU A 66 26.38 -36.29 11.73
N ILE A 67 25.85 -35.80 12.85
CA ILE A 67 26.58 -34.88 13.74
C ILE A 67 27.87 -35.53 14.27
N ALA A 68 27.80 -36.79 14.70
CA ALA A 68 28.97 -37.53 15.19
C ALA A 68 30.05 -37.72 14.11
N VAL A 69 29.63 -38.04 12.88
CA VAL A 69 30.55 -38.21 11.73
C VAL A 69 31.20 -36.87 11.35
N ILE A 70 30.43 -35.79 11.27
CA ILE A 70 30.97 -34.44 10.97
C ILE A 70 31.99 -34.03 12.04
N LYS A 71 31.67 -34.26 13.32
CA LYS A 71 32.60 -33.96 14.42
C LYS A 71 33.90 -34.74 14.31
N ALA A 72 33.83 -36.05 14.07
CA ALA A 72 35.02 -36.88 13.88
C ALA A 72 35.87 -36.42 12.69
N ALA A 73 35.24 -36.05 11.57
CA ALA A 73 35.94 -35.53 10.40
C ALA A 73 36.66 -34.19 10.68
N VAL A 74 36.02 -33.28 11.42
CA VAL A 74 36.63 -31.99 11.80
C VAL A 74 37.80 -32.19 12.75
N ASP A 75 37.67 -33.08 13.74
CA ASP A 75 38.75 -33.40 14.69
C ASP A 75 39.96 -34.01 13.97
N GLN A 76 39.72 -34.92 13.02
CA GLN A 76 40.78 -35.51 12.20
C GLN A 76 41.47 -34.47 11.30
N HIS A 77 40.72 -33.54 10.71
CA HIS A 77 41.29 -32.45 9.91
C HIS A 77 42.15 -31.50 10.74
N ARG A 78 41.71 -31.12 11.95
CA ARG A 78 42.51 -30.30 12.87
C ARG A 78 43.76 -31.01 13.36
N ALA A 79 43.68 -32.31 13.64
CA ALA A 79 44.84 -33.10 14.04
C ALA A 79 45.84 -33.28 12.89
N LYS A 80 45.38 -33.30 11.63
CA LYS A 80 46.24 -33.41 10.45
C LYS A 80 46.89 -32.09 10.02
N ASN A 81 46.30 -30.96 10.42
CA ASN A 81 46.80 -29.61 10.14
C ASN A 81 47.56 -28.99 11.33
N LYS A 82 48.00 -29.81 12.28
CA LYS A 82 48.86 -29.45 13.41
C LYS A 82 50.07 -30.37 13.41
#